data_AF-A0A2J7ZGH2-F1
#
_entry.id   AF-A0A2J7ZGH2-F1
#
_cell.length_a   1.000
_cell.length_b   1.000
_cell.length_c   1.000
_cell.angle_alpha   90.00
_cell.angle_beta   90.00
_cell.angle_gamma   90.00
#
_symmetry.space_group_name_H-M   'P 1'
#
loop_
_entity.id
_entity.type
_entity.pdbx_description
1 polymer ?
#
loop_
_entity_poly.entity_id
_entity_poly.type
_entity_poly.pdbx_seq_one_letter_code
_entity_poly.pdbx_strand_id
1 'polypeptide(L)'
;AEEDAALVWPFLDRMAAAAADGGGSGDDEACWRNITRTAAELVTPGVGRLLPLVLASRQYGAKLQMVRQLAEQFHPQQTAACCFVSVDGLVASTGEQLEGLLAAGAGGGAGAGAVDPALYSSTSESEQLFPFDHLYGSGDGRVAVMYGSPGLPCFGPLHARLKAAAAGGGLAYAFRPLLQPQCE
;
A
#
# COMPACT_ATOMS: atom_id res chain seq x y z
N ALA A 1 0.99 4.18 -14.25
CA ALA A 1 0.18 3.19 -13.54
C ALA A 1 -1.09 2.85 -14.31
N GLU A 2 -1.97 3.80 -14.60
CA GLU A 2 -3.17 3.53 -15.43
C GLU A 2 -2.80 3.20 -16.90
N GLU A 3 -1.86 3.94 -17.47
CA GLU A 3 -1.38 3.67 -18.84
C GLU A 3 -0.43 2.45 -18.91
N ASP A 4 0.28 2.20 -17.82
CA ASP A 4 1.19 1.07 -17.68
C ASP A 4 1.26 0.66 -16.21
N ALA A 5 0.68 -0.50 -15.92
CA ALA A 5 0.62 -1.09 -14.60
C ALA A 5 2.01 -1.55 -14.11
N ALA A 6 2.94 -1.84 -15.02
CA ALA A 6 4.29 -2.26 -14.67
C ALA A 6 5.08 -1.16 -13.95
N LEU A 7 4.69 0.11 -14.12
CA LEU A 7 5.33 1.27 -13.48
C LEU A 7 4.95 1.46 -12.01
N VAL A 8 3.89 0.79 -11.51
CA VAL A 8 3.44 0.94 -10.12
C VAL A 8 4.51 0.49 -9.15
N TRP A 9 5.05 -0.72 -9.33
CA TRP A 9 5.99 -1.31 -8.38
C TRP A 9 7.35 -0.60 -8.34
N PRO A 10 7.99 -0.26 -9.49
CA PRO A 10 9.19 0.57 -9.49
C PRO A 10 8.99 1.94 -8.83
N PHE A 11 7.80 2.54 -8.96
CA PHE A 11 7.47 3.79 -8.28
C PHE A 11 7.43 3.61 -6.78
N LEU A 12 6.72 2.59 -6.29
CA LEU A 12 6.62 2.29 -4.85
C LEU A 12 7.98 1.93 -4.25
N ASP A 13 8.82 1.18 -4.97
CA ASP A 13 10.19 0.84 -4.54
C ASP A 13 11.04 2.10 -4.31
N ARG A 14 11.00 3.07 -5.24
CA ARG A 14 11.72 4.34 -5.10
C ARG A 14 11.19 5.21 -3.97
N MET A 15 9.87 5.27 -3.81
CA MET A 15 9.24 6.01 -2.72
C MET A 15 9.58 5.40 -1.34
N ALA A 16 9.64 4.06 -1.25
CA ALA A 16 10.07 3.36 -0.04
C ALA A 16 11.54 3.66 0.32
N ALA A 17 12.44 3.68 -0.68
CA ALA A 17 13.84 4.02 -0.48
C ALA A 17 14.01 5.49 -0.02
N ALA A 18 13.34 6.42 -0.68
CA ALA A 18 13.43 7.85 -0.34
C ALA A 18 12.91 8.18 1.08
N ALA A 19 11.96 7.40 1.59
CA ALA A 19 11.47 7.53 2.96
C ALA A 19 12.52 7.13 4.01
N ALA A 20 13.34 6.11 3.71
CA ALA A 20 14.37 5.60 4.61
C ALA A 20 15.52 6.62 4.79
N ASP A 21 15.76 7.45 3.78
CA ASP A 21 16.81 8.49 3.78
C ASP A 21 16.39 9.77 4.55
N GLY A 22 15.31 9.73 5.33
CA GLY A 22 14.83 10.88 6.11
C GLY A 22 14.04 11.92 5.30
N GLY A 23 13.55 11.55 4.10
CA GLY A 23 12.79 12.42 3.21
C GLY A 23 11.38 12.80 3.67
N GLY A 24 10.97 12.41 4.90
CA GLY A 24 9.72 12.82 5.52
C GLY A 24 9.80 14.24 6.08
N SER A 25 10.10 15.23 5.26
CA SER A 25 9.86 16.62 5.64
C SER A 25 8.34 16.80 5.75
N GLY A 26 7.84 17.28 6.89
CA GLY A 26 6.44 17.69 7.08
C GLY A 26 6.07 18.96 6.28
N ASP A 27 6.65 19.11 5.09
CA ASP A 27 6.43 20.18 4.13
C ASP A 27 5.73 19.56 2.91
N ASP A 28 4.46 19.90 2.75
CA ASP A 28 3.58 19.38 1.71
C ASP A 28 4.18 19.62 0.30
N GLU A 29 4.89 20.72 0.10
CA GLU A 29 5.54 21.05 -1.17
C GLU A 29 6.72 20.11 -1.47
N ALA A 30 7.49 19.75 -0.45
CA ALA A 30 8.58 18.79 -0.58
C ALA A 30 8.07 17.37 -0.87
N CYS A 31 6.96 16.96 -0.23
CA CYS A 31 6.30 15.69 -0.52
C CYS A 31 5.83 15.62 -1.98
N TRP A 32 5.09 16.64 -2.43
CA TRP A 32 4.59 16.75 -3.79
C TRP A 32 5.71 16.72 -4.84
N ARG A 33 6.76 17.52 -4.62
CA ARG A 33 7.92 17.57 -5.51
C ARG A 33 8.62 16.22 -5.59
N ASN A 34 8.72 15.50 -4.48
CA ASN A 34 9.35 14.19 -4.45
C ASN A 34 8.54 13.15 -5.24
N ILE A 35 7.22 13.11 -5.05
CA ILE A 35 6.31 12.23 -5.79
C ILE A 35 6.40 12.51 -7.29
N THR A 36 6.28 13.79 -7.67
CA THR A 36 6.26 14.18 -9.09
C THR A 36 7.59 13.89 -9.79
N ARG A 37 8.73 14.17 -9.13
CA ARG A 37 10.06 13.86 -9.65
C ARG A 37 10.25 12.35 -9.82
N THR A 38 9.92 11.57 -8.79
CA THR A 38 10.07 10.11 -8.82
C THR A 38 9.23 9.48 -9.92
N ALA A 39 8.00 9.97 -10.13
CA ALA A 39 7.14 9.53 -11.22
C ALA A 39 7.69 9.93 -12.60
N ALA A 40 8.18 11.16 -12.75
CA ALA A 40 8.70 11.68 -14.02
C ALA A 40 9.91 10.89 -14.55
N GLU A 41 10.75 10.37 -13.66
CA GLU A 41 11.92 9.55 -14.01
C GLU A 41 11.57 8.13 -14.47
N LEU A 42 10.35 7.67 -14.21
CA LEU A 42 9.88 6.33 -14.60
C LEU A 42 9.11 6.33 -15.93
N VAL A 43 8.71 7.51 -16.42
CA VAL A 43 7.98 7.67 -17.68
C VAL A 43 8.88 8.29 -18.75
N THR A 44 8.41 8.29 -19.99
CA THR A 44 9.13 8.99 -21.06
C THR A 44 9.20 10.50 -20.78
N PRO A 45 10.23 11.22 -21.26
CA PRO A 45 10.39 12.66 -20.99
C PRO A 45 9.19 13.50 -21.44
N GLY A 46 8.48 13.09 -22.49
CA GLY A 46 7.25 13.76 -22.95
C GLY A 46 6.13 13.66 -21.91
N VAL A 47 5.87 12.44 -21.41
CA VAL A 47 4.85 12.20 -20.38
C VAL A 47 5.25 12.87 -19.06
N GLY A 48 6.54 12.81 -18.69
CA GLY A 48 7.05 13.43 -17.47
C GLY A 48 6.78 14.94 -17.38
N ARG A 49 6.82 15.66 -18.51
CA ARG A 49 6.48 17.09 -18.58
C ARG A 49 4.98 17.37 -18.42
N LEU A 50 4.12 16.40 -18.73
CA LEU A 50 2.67 16.52 -18.61
C LEU A 50 2.16 16.12 -17.22
N LEU A 51 2.93 15.36 -16.43
CA LEU A 51 2.53 14.92 -15.09
C LEU A 51 1.98 16.04 -14.20
N PRO A 52 2.62 17.22 -14.08
CA PRO A 52 2.07 18.29 -13.23
C PRO A 52 0.68 18.76 -13.68
N LEU A 53 0.44 18.84 -14.99
CA LEU A 53 -0.85 19.24 -15.56
C LEU A 53 -1.92 18.19 -15.26
N VAL A 54 -1.57 16.91 -15.45
CA VAL A 54 -2.47 15.78 -15.18
C VAL A 54 -2.82 15.73 -13.69
N LEU A 55 -1.83 15.86 -12.81
CA LEU A 55 -2.09 15.83 -11.38
C LEU A 55 -2.89 17.07 -10.91
N ALA A 56 -2.65 18.25 -11.50
CA ALA A 56 -3.44 19.46 -11.23
C ALA A 56 -4.92 19.31 -11.63
N SER A 57 -5.24 18.48 -12.63
CA SER A 57 -6.63 18.17 -13.00
C SER A 57 -7.38 17.37 -11.94
N ARG A 58 -6.69 16.84 -10.93
CA ARG A 58 -7.25 16.01 -9.83
C ARG A 58 -8.10 14.83 -10.31
N GLN A 59 -7.87 14.33 -11.53
CA GLN A 59 -8.66 13.25 -12.11
C GLN A 59 -8.68 11.95 -11.27
N TYR A 60 -7.66 11.74 -10.43
CA TYR A 60 -7.56 10.57 -9.56
C TYR A 60 -8.12 10.79 -8.15
N GLY A 61 -8.62 11.99 -7.82
CA GLY A 61 -9.17 12.30 -6.50
C GLY A 61 -10.34 11.38 -6.11
N ALA A 62 -11.22 11.07 -7.06
CA ALA A 62 -12.34 10.15 -6.81
C ALA A 62 -11.88 8.72 -6.48
N LYS A 63 -10.82 8.23 -7.15
CA LYS A 63 -10.24 6.90 -6.87
C LYS A 63 -9.63 6.86 -5.46
N LEU A 64 -8.95 7.92 -5.04
CA LEU A 64 -8.38 8.02 -3.71
C LEU A 64 -9.47 8.06 -2.63
N GLN A 65 -10.55 8.81 -2.85
CA GLN A 65 -11.69 8.84 -1.93
C GLN A 65 -12.41 7.49 -1.85
N MET A 66 -12.56 6.77 -2.97
CA MET A 66 -13.09 5.41 -2.97
C MET A 66 -12.23 4.46 -2.13
N VAL A 67 -10.89 4.50 -2.28
CA VAL A 67 -9.98 3.68 -1.45
C VAL A 67 -10.10 4.02 0.03
N ARG A 68 -10.23 5.31 0.36
CA ARG A 68 -10.47 5.77 1.74
C ARG A 68 -11.77 5.20 2.31
N GLN A 69 -12.86 5.24 1.55
CA GLN A 69 -14.14 4.66 1.96
C GLN A 69 -14.05 3.13 2.18
N LEU A 70 -13.29 2.42 1.35
CA LEU A 70 -13.04 0.99 1.56
C LEU A 70 -12.28 0.74 2.86
N ALA A 71 -11.26 1.55 3.16
CA ALA A 71 -10.52 1.46 4.42
C ALA A 71 -11.42 1.75 5.63
N GLU A 72 -12.29 2.77 5.54
CA GLU A 72 -13.26 3.10 6.60
C GLU A 72 -14.30 1.99 6.81
N GLN A 73 -14.76 1.34 5.73
CA GLN A 73 -15.75 0.27 5.78
C GLN A 73 -15.18 -1.04 6.35
N PHE A 74 -14.00 -1.46 5.88
CA PHE A 74 -13.40 -2.75 6.25
C PHE A 74 -12.46 -2.67 7.46
N HIS A 75 -11.89 -1.49 7.72
CA HIS A 75 -10.90 -1.28 8.78
C HIS A 75 -11.17 0.02 9.58
N PRO A 76 -12.37 0.20 10.17
CA PRO A 76 -12.75 1.45 10.83
C PRO A 76 -11.76 1.87 11.94
N GLN A 77 -11.16 0.89 12.63
CA GLN A 77 -10.19 1.11 13.72
C GLN A 77 -8.79 1.53 13.23
N GLN A 78 -8.50 1.40 11.94
CA GLN A 78 -7.15 1.60 11.36
C GLN A 78 -7.06 2.88 10.52
N THR A 79 -8.15 3.64 10.42
CA THR A 79 -8.24 4.88 9.64
C THR A 79 -7.26 5.97 10.10
N ALA A 80 -6.83 5.92 11.36
CA ALA A 80 -5.81 6.81 11.93
C ALA A 80 -4.37 6.27 11.81
N ALA A 81 -4.18 5.03 11.36
CA ALA A 81 -2.85 4.44 11.23
C ALA A 81 -2.10 5.02 10.02
N CYS A 82 -0.78 5.17 10.15
CA CYS A 82 0.10 5.65 9.09
C CYS A 82 0.11 4.71 7.86
N CYS A 83 0.27 3.42 8.11
CA CYS A 83 0.14 2.32 7.15
C CYS A 83 -0.33 1.09 7.92
N PHE A 84 -1.06 0.21 7.26
CA PHE A 84 -1.43 -1.11 7.78
C PHE A 84 -1.60 -2.11 6.64
N VAL A 85 -1.56 -3.39 6.98
CA VAL A 85 -1.71 -4.50 6.05
C VAL A 85 -2.84 -5.38 6.54
N SER A 86 -3.78 -5.72 5.66
CA SER A 86 -4.75 -6.79 5.89
C SER A 86 -4.30 -8.06 5.20
N VAL A 87 -4.29 -9.17 5.93
CA VAL A 87 -4.00 -10.51 5.41
C VAL A 87 -4.75 -11.54 6.26
N ASP A 88 -5.47 -12.44 5.59
CA ASP A 88 -6.27 -13.49 6.23
C ASP A 88 -7.26 -12.98 7.30
N GLY A 89 -7.86 -11.79 7.09
CA GLY A 89 -8.78 -11.13 8.03
C GLY A 89 -8.10 -10.48 9.25
N LEU A 90 -6.78 -10.48 9.29
CA LEU A 90 -5.98 -9.91 10.36
C LEU A 90 -5.22 -8.68 9.88
N VAL A 91 -5.03 -7.72 10.79
CA VAL A 91 -4.32 -6.48 10.50
C VAL A 91 -2.94 -6.47 11.14
N ALA A 92 -1.93 -6.02 10.40
CA ALA A 92 -0.60 -5.68 10.92
C ALA A 92 -0.24 -4.23 10.59
N SER A 93 0.22 -3.49 11.61
CA SER A 93 0.68 -2.10 11.48
C SER A 93 2.18 -1.96 11.71
N THR A 94 2.86 -3.04 12.13
CA THR A 94 4.32 -3.10 12.29
C THR A 94 4.92 -4.25 11.49
N GLY A 95 6.23 -4.17 11.22
CA GLY A 95 6.95 -5.25 10.52
C GLY A 95 6.93 -6.58 11.28
N GLU A 96 7.03 -6.54 12.61
CA GLU A 96 7.00 -7.72 13.48
C GLU A 96 5.62 -8.40 13.46
N GLN A 97 4.53 -7.62 13.56
CA GLN A 97 3.17 -8.14 13.43
C GLN A 97 2.97 -8.82 12.06
N LEU A 98 3.42 -8.16 11.00
CA LEU A 98 3.29 -8.68 9.64
C LEU A 98 4.07 -9.99 9.46
N GLU A 99 5.30 -10.08 9.96
CA GLU A 99 6.08 -11.32 9.92
C GLU A 99 5.35 -12.47 10.63
N GLY A 100 4.75 -12.20 11.79
CA GLY A 100 3.92 -13.18 12.50
C GLY A 100 2.73 -13.68 11.67
N LEU A 101 1.99 -12.77 11.04
CA LEU A 101 0.84 -13.13 10.19
C LEU A 101 1.26 -13.92 8.93
N LEU A 102 2.36 -13.52 8.29
CA LEU A 102 2.87 -14.19 7.10
C LEU A 102 3.31 -15.63 7.42
N ALA A 103 3.99 -15.83 8.55
CA ALA A 103 4.41 -17.14 9.03
C ALA A 103 3.22 -18.05 9.42
N ALA A 104 2.20 -17.50 10.09
CA ALA A 104 1.03 -18.26 10.53
C ALA A 104 0.21 -18.82 9.35
N GLY A 105 -0.05 -18.01 8.31
CA GLY A 105 -0.83 -18.47 7.15
C GLY A 105 -0.08 -19.43 6.22
N ALA A 106 1.25 -19.55 6.33
CA ALA A 106 2.02 -20.56 5.60
C ALA A 106 1.83 -21.99 6.16
N GLY A 107 1.24 -22.15 7.36
CA GLY A 107 1.11 -23.42 8.07
C GLY A 107 -0.19 -24.21 7.83
N GLY A 108 -1.17 -23.67 7.10
CA GLY A 108 -2.42 -24.35 6.77
C GLY A 108 -3.33 -24.64 7.98
N GLY A 109 -4.38 -23.83 8.14
CA GLY A 109 -5.55 -24.17 8.96
C GLY A 109 -5.80 -23.26 10.15
N ALA A 110 -7.04 -22.79 10.23
CA ALA A 110 -7.63 -21.94 11.26
C ALA A 110 -7.23 -22.34 12.69
N GLY A 111 -6.28 -21.60 13.25
CA GLY A 111 -6.12 -21.47 14.68
C GLY A 111 -6.65 -20.11 15.09
N ALA A 112 -7.92 -20.05 15.53
CA ALA A 112 -8.41 -18.97 16.38
C ALA A 112 -7.72 -19.06 17.75
N GLY A 113 -6.39 -18.91 17.77
CA GLY A 113 -5.64 -18.53 18.97
C GLY A 113 -5.97 -17.08 19.26
N ALA A 114 -5.93 -16.70 20.53
CA ALA A 114 -6.29 -15.37 21.04
C ALA A 114 -5.50 -14.24 20.32
N VAL A 115 -5.98 -13.82 19.16
CA VAL A 115 -5.59 -12.60 18.49
C VAL A 115 -6.23 -11.46 19.26
N ASP A 116 -5.43 -10.44 19.56
CA ASP A 116 -5.91 -9.21 20.18
C ASP A 116 -7.10 -8.67 19.37
N PRO A 117 -8.26 -8.40 19.98
CA PRO A 117 -9.41 -7.83 19.28
C PRO A 117 -9.11 -6.51 18.55
N ALA A 118 -7.99 -5.83 18.86
CA ALA A 118 -7.49 -4.69 18.09
C ALA A 118 -6.93 -5.03 16.69
N LEU A 119 -6.64 -6.31 16.41
CA LEU A 119 -6.04 -6.80 15.16
C LEU A 119 -7.04 -7.50 14.24
N TYR A 120 -8.31 -7.57 14.62
CA TYR A 120 -9.36 -8.27 13.89
C TYR A 120 -10.09 -7.31 12.92
N SER A 121 -10.10 -7.64 11.62
CA SER A 121 -11.07 -7.09 10.66
C SER A 121 -12.16 -8.13 10.45
N SER A 122 -13.42 -7.75 10.63
CA SER A 122 -14.52 -8.71 10.81
C SER A 122 -15.04 -9.37 9.53
N THR A 123 -14.36 -9.25 8.38
CA THR A 123 -14.84 -9.85 7.14
C THR A 123 -13.68 -10.36 6.26
N SER A 124 -13.83 -11.58 5.73
CA SER A 124 -13.03 -12.13 4.62
C SER A 124 -13.13 -11.32 3.32
N GLU A 125 -13.96 -10.27 3.33
CA GLU A 125 -14.13 -9.31 2.24
C GLU A 125 -13.11 -8.16 2.33
N SER A 126 -12.41 -7.99 3.45
CA SER A 126 -11.45 -6.91 3.63
C SER A 126 -10.24 -7.02 2.67
N GLU A 127 -9.86 -8.23 2.28
CA GLU A 127 -8.87 -8.50 1.23
C GLU A 127 -9.47 -8.72 -0.18
N GLN A 128 -10.78 -8.46 -0.37
CA GLN A 128 -11.42 -8.61 -1.68
C GLN A 128 -10.69 -7.76 -2.71
N LEU A 129 -10.24 -8.37 -3.81
CA LEU A 129 -9.61 -7.67 -4.92
C LEU A 129 -10.65 -7.02 -5.83
N PHE A 130 -10.36 -5.79 -6.24
CA PHE A 130 -11.17 -5.02 -7.19
C PHE A 130 -10.43 -4.85 -8.52
N PRO A 131 -11.14 -4.56 -9.63
CA PRO A 131 -10.51 -4.38 -10.95
C PRO A 131 -9.43 -3.30 -11.02
N PHE A 132 -9.43 -2.36 -10.07
CA PHE A 132 -8.43 -1.28 -10.02
C PHE A 132 -7.16 -1.66 -9.23
N ASP A 133 -7.15 -2.81 -8.54
CA ASP A 133 -6.00 -3.24 -7.75
C ASP A 133 -4.88 -3.71 -8.68
N HIS A 134 -3.67 -3.22 -8.40
CA HIS A 134 -2.45 -3.75 -9.01
C HIS A 134 -1.88 -4.81 -8.08
N LEU A 135 -1.57 -5.99 -8.64
CA LEU A 135 -0.99 -7.12 -7.90
C LEU A 135 0.51 -7.26 -8.16
N TYR A 136 1.25 -7.56 -7.10
CA TYR A 136 2.62 -8.03 -7.15
C TYR A 136 2.65 -9.51 -6.78
N GLY A 137 3.31 -10.32 -7.60
CA GLY A 137 3.28 -11.79 -7.48
C GLY A 137 2.00 -12.41 -8.03
N SER A 138 1.96 -13.74 -8.07
CA SER A 138 0.86 -14.53 -8.65
C SER A 138 0.14 -15.42 -7.63
N GLY A 139 0.30 -15.09 -6.32
CA GLY A 139 0.06 -15.98 -5.18
C GLY A 139 -1.13 -16.95 -5.28
N ASP A 140 -0.96 -18.12 -4.66
CA ASP A 140 -1.91 -19.26 -4.65
C ASP A 140 -3.24 -18.96 -3.89
N GLY A 141 -3.95 -17.90 -4.27
CA GLY A 141 -5.22 -17.48 -3.67
C GLY A 141 -5.10 -16.69 -2.37
N ARG A 142 -3.91 -16.63 -1.75
CA ARG A 142 -3.64 -15.80 -0.56
C ARG A 142 -3.29 -14.38 -0.98
N VAL A 143 -3.99 -13.40 -0.42
CA VAL A 143 -3.83 -11.97 -0.76
C VAL A 143 -3.47 -11.19 0.50
N ALA A 144 -2.52 -10.28 0.39
CA ALA A 144 -2.29 -9.21 1.36
C ALA A 144 -2.57 -7.86 0.70
N VAL A 145 -3.32 -7.01 1.40
CA VAL A 145 -3.63 -5.65 0.95
C VAL A 145 -2.96 -4.65 1.89
N MET A 146 -2.05 -3.84 1.36
CA MET A 146 -1.44 -2.75 2.12
C MET A 146 -2.18 -1.45 1.86
N TYR A 147 -2.59 -0.79 2.94
CA TYR A 147 -3.08 0.57 2.95
C TYR A 147 -2.00 1.51 3.47
N GLY A 148 -1.73 2.60 2.74
CA GLY A 148 -0.72 3.55 3.20
C GLY A 148 -0.33 4.63 2.19
N SER A 149 0.43 5.60 2.67
CA SER A 149 1.05 6.65 1.84
C SER A 149 2.50 6.27 1.50
N PRO A 150 2.85 6.08 0.21
CA PRO A 150 4.23 5.89 -0.20
C PRO A 150 5.06 7.12 0.17
N GLY A 151 6.28 6.91 0.66
CA GLY A 151 7.16 8.00 1.09
C GLY A 151 7.10 8.32 2.58
N LEU A 152 6.12 7.78 3.33
CA LEU A 152 6.14 7.87 4.79
C LEU A 152 7.03 6.78 5.40
N PRO A 153 7.66 7.02 6.58
CA PRO A 153 8.57 6.07 7.22
C PRO A 153 7.93 4.70 7.52
N CYS A 154 6.62 4.65 7.73
CA CYS A 154 5.87 3.43 8.00
C CYS A 154 5.71 2.53 6.75
N PHE A 155 5.87 3.08 5.53
CA PHE A 155 5.60 2.38 4.28
C PHE A 155 6.70 1.34 3.96
N GLY A 156 7.95 1.78 3.92
CA GLY A 156 9.08 0.97 3.42
C GLY A 156 9.26 -0.39 4.12
N PRO A 157 9.25 -0.45 5.47
CA PRO A 157 9.42 -1.71 6.20
C PRO A 157 8.32 -2.75 5.91
N LEU A 158 7.07 -2.33 5.73
CA LEU A 158 5.95 -3.21 5.39
C LEU A 158 6.01 -3.64 3.92
N HIS A 159 6.26 -2.69 3.03
CA HIS A 159 6.37 -2.92 1.59
C HIS A 159 7.44 -3.96 1.25
N ALA A 160 8.64 -3.85 1.85
CA ALA A 160 9.75 -4.78 1.60
C ALA A 160 9.40 -6.22 2.01
N ARG A 161 8.73 -6.40 3.15
CA ARG A 161 8.29 -7.72 3.65
C ARG A 161 7.24 -8.35 2.75
N LEU A 162 6.26 -7.57 2.31
CA LEU A 162 5.22 -8.04 1.38
C LEU A 162 5.80 -8.43 0.03
N LYS A 163 6.72 -7.64 -0.53
CA LYS A 163 7.40 -8.02 -1.77
C LYS A 163 8.24 -9.29 -1.62
N ALA A 164 8.96 -9.45 -0.51
CA ALA A 164 9.74 -10.66 -0.25
C ALA A 164 8.82 -11.90 -0.15
N ALA A 165 7.70 -11.79 0.57
CA ALA A 165 6.73 -12.87 0.69
C ALA A 165 6.07 -13.23 -0.64
N ALA A 166 5.68 -12.22 -1.43
CA ALA A 166 5.05 -12.41 -2.73
C ALA A 166 6.02 -12.98 -3.79
N ALA A 167 7.30 -12.59 -3.74
CA ALA A 167 8.35 -13.17 -4.59
C ALA A 167 8.57 -14.67 -4.31
N GLY A 168 8.28 -15.12 -3.09
CA GLY A 168 8.29 -16.53 -2.71
C GLY A 168 7.11 -17.36 -3.26
N GLY A 169 6.15 -16.72 -3.95
CA GLY A 169 5.02 -17.40 -4.61
C GLY A 169 3.80 -17.68 -3.73
N GLY A 170 3.91 -17.57 -2.41
CA GLY A 170 2.81 -17.89 -1.48
C GLY A 170 1.82 -16.74 -1.22
N LEU A 171 1.98 -15.59 -1.87
CA LEU A 171 1.21 -14.38 -1.58
C LEU A 171 1.07 -13.49 -2.82
N ALA A 172 -0.15 -13.00 -3.09
CA ALA A 172 -0.35 -11.86 -3.97
C ALA A 172 -0.43 -10.58 -3.12
N TYR A 173 0.30 -9.55 -3.50
CA TYR A 173 0.36 -8.29 -2.77
C TYR A 173 -0.33 -7.18 -3.56
N ALA A 174 -1.41 -6.62 -3.01
CA ALA A 174 -2.09 -5.43 -3.52
C ALA A 174 -1.72 -4.19 -2.70
N PHE A 175 -1.57 -3.04 -3.38
CA PHE A 175 -1.36 -1.76 -2.72
C PHE A 175 -2.54 -0.82 -2.97
N ARG A 176 -3.09 -0.28 -1.88
CA ARG A 176 -4.17 0.71 -1.87
C ARG A 176 -3.68 2.02 -1.25
N PRO A 177 -3.55 3.11 -2.03
CA PRO A 177 -3.04 4.36 -1.51
C PRO A 177 -4.03 4.97 -0.52
N LEU A 178 -3.57 5.19 0.71
CA LEU A 178 -4.28 5.94 1.73
C LEU A 178 -3.45 7.17 2.06
N LEU A 179 -3.82 8.31 1.48
CA LEU A 179 -3.12 9.58 1.69
C LEU A 179 -3.46 10.13 3.07
N GLN A 180 -2.43 10.50 3.82
CA GLN A 180 -2.59 11.29 5.02
C GLN A 180 -2.84 12.76 4.63
N PRO A 181 -3.51 13.58 5.48
CA PRO A 181 -3.85 14.97 5.14
C PRO A 181 -2.66 15.82 4.68
N GLN A 182 -1.45 15.56 5.20
CA GLN A 182 -0.20 16.22 4.78
C GLN A 182 0.29 15.84 3.36
N CYS A 183 -0.48 15.04 2.64
CA CYS A 183 -0.17 14.58 1.28
C CYS A 183 -1.39 14.71 0.34
N GLU A 184 -2.48 15.37 0.78
CA GLU A 184 -3.70 15.68 0.01
C GLU A 184 -3.64 17.10 -0.60
#